data_AF-A0A3B9GG82-F1
#
_entry.id   AF-A0A3B9GG82-F1
#
_cell.length_a   1.000
_cell.length_b   1.000
_cell.length_c   1.000
_cell.angle_alpha   90.00
_cell.angle_beta   90.00
_cell.angle_gamma   90.00
#
_symmetry.space_group_name_H-M   'P 1'
#
loop_
_entity.id
_entity.type
_entity.pdbx_description
1 polymer ?
#
loop_
_entity_poly.entity_id
_entity_poly.type
_entity_poly.pdbx_seq_one_letter_code
_entity_poly.pdbx_strand_id
1 'polypeptide(L)'
;MRFGYETDTLDPEGKPVAQAPLPSREALEAVLPSFTGDILQAPPAYSAVHIDGERAYERVRRGEDVTPELRPVCVRRLELQSFDGTEAGLLVHCSKGTYIRSLARDIALACGSRAHLVALKRTFSGPFLLEDALEPDAAEPSLLQTLDVSLASALGLQTCVLNDADAHAFANGLPLARIAAIAELGRIDADGALAVFSQAGRLLGIAQPSAGSWRYAMVFEGSA
;
A
#
# COMPACT_ATOMS: atom_id res chain seq x y z
N MET A 1 3.78 13.69 -14.51
CA MET A 1 2.91 14.79 -14.04
C MET A 1 3.05 15.96 -15.00
N ARG A 2 2.00 16.77 -15.18
CA ARG A 2 2.00 17.92 -16.08
C ARG A 2 1.83 19.22 -15.29
N PHE A 3 2.72 20.18 -15.53
CA PHE A 3 2.71 21.50 -14.90
C PHE A 3 1.85 22.51 -15.67
N GLY A 4 1.59 23.64 -15.02
CA GLY A 4 0.88 24.79 -15.56
C GLY A 4 -0.55 24.91 -15.09
N TYR A 5 -1.20 23.80 -14.74
CA TYR A 5 -2.54 23.80 -14.17
C TYR A 5 -2.84 22.58 -13.30
N GLU A 6 -3.75 22.79 -12.36
CA GLU A 6 -4.27 21.79 -11.42
C GLU A 6 -5.73 21.49 -11.77
N THR A 7 -6.12 20.23 -11.68
CA THR A 7 -7.51 19.78 -11.82
C THR A 7 -8.10 19.44 -10.46
N ASP A 8 -9.41 19.54 -10.31
CA ASP A 8 -10.08 19.22 -9.04
C ASP A 8 -9.86 17.78 -8.56
N THR A 9 -9.73 16.82 -9.49
CA THR A 9 -9.41 15.41 -9.20
C THR A 9 -7.91 15.10 -9.11
N LEU A 10 -7.05 16.08 -9.43
CA LEU A 10 -5.59 15.94 -9.55
C LEU A 10 -5.15 14.91 -10.61
N ASP A 11 -6.02 14.59 -11.56
CA ASP A 11 -5.78 13.74 -12.74
C ASP A 11 -6.50 14.34 -13.98
N PRO A 12 -6.32 13.79 -15.20
CA PRO A 12 -6.86 14.38 -16.43
C PRO A 12 -8.39 14.29 -16.56
N GLU A 13 -9.06 13.51 -15.71
CA GLU A 13 -10.52 13.37 -15.74
C GLU A 13 -11.23 14.57 -15.08
N GLY A 14 -10.49 15.34 -14.28
CA GLY A 14 -10.99 16.51 -13.57
C GLY A 14 -11.06 17.78 -14.42
N LYS A 15 -11.69 18.81 -13.85
CA LYS A 15 -11.78 20.15 -14.45
C LYS A 15 -10.63 21.03 -13.96
N PRO A 16 -9.99 21.84 -14.82
CA PRO A 16 -9.01 22.83 -14.37
C PRO A 16 -9.58 23.78 -13.31
N VAL A 17 -8.89 23.93 -12.18
CA VAL A 17 -9.31 24.80 -11.06
C VAL A 17 -8.29 25.88 -10.71
N ALA A 18 -7.03 25.68 -11.08
CA ALA A 18 -5.98 26.67 -10.88
C ALA A 18 -4.93 26.60 -11.99
N GLN A 19 -4.28 27.72 -12.27
CA GLN A 19 -3.17 27.84 -13.21
C GLN A 19 -2.01 28.59 -12.59
N ALA A 20 -0.80 28.30 -13.03
CA ALA A 20 0.42 29.00 -12.62
C ALA A 20 1.50 28.86 -13.70
N PRO A 21 2.56 29.69 -13.67
CA PRO A 21 3.70 29.54 -14.55
C PRO A 21 4.36 28.15 -14.44
N LEU A 22 5.02 27.72 -15.51
CA LEU A 22 5.81 26.49 -15.52
C LEU A 22 7.08 26.66 -14.67
N PRO A 23 7.47 25.67 -13.87
CA PRO A 23 8.71 25.74 -13.12
C PRO A 23 9.92 25.49 -14.03
N SER A 24 11.11 25.94 -13.61
CA SER A 24 12.35 25.50 -14.23
C SER A 24 12.74 24.10 -13.73
N ARG A 25 13.67 23.45 -14.45
CA ARG A 25 14.24 22.15 -14.03
C ARG A 25 14.90 22.27 -12.66
N GLU A 26 15.66 23.34 -12.46
CA GLU A 26 16.44 23.60 -11.25
C GLU A 26 15.51 23.82 -10.05
N ALA A 27 14.40 24.54 -10.25
CA ALA A 27 13.37 24.72 -9.23
C ALA A 27 12.71 23.39 -8.84
N LEU A 28 12.45 22.51 -9.80
CA LEU A 28 11.92 21.17 -9.54
C LEU A 28 12.93 20.32 -8.77
N GLU A 29 14.17 20.22 -9.24
CA GLU A 29 15.23 19.43 -8.60
C GLU A 29 15.53 19.92 -7.17
N ALA A 30 15.45 21.23 -6.92
CA ALA A 30 15.67 21.82 -5.60
C ALA A 30 14.60 21.41 -4.55
N VAL A 31 13.34 21.16 -4.95
CA VAL A 31 12.27 20.84 -3.99
C VAL A 31 12.16 19.34 -3.71
N LEU A 32 12.55 18.45 -4.63
CA LEU A 32 12.37 16.99 -4.47
C LEU A 32 12.94 16.42 -3.16
N PRO A 33 14.11 16.86 -2.64
CA PRO A 33 14.63 16.37 -1.37
C PRO A 33 13.67 16.56 -0.18
N SER A 34 12.86 17.63 -0.18
CA SER A 34 11.88 17.90 0.89
C SER A 34 10.70 16.92 0.92
N PHE A 35 10.51 16.15 -0.15
CA PHE A 35 9.46 15.14 -0.28
C PHE A 35 10.00 13.72 -0.10
N THR A 36 11.26 13.55 0.33
CA THR A 36 11.86 12.25 0.66
C THR A 36 11.96 12.08 2.17
N GLY A 37 11.69 10.87 2.65
CA GLY A 37 11.56 10.56 4.08
C GLY A 37 10.12 10.59 4.57
N ASP A 38 9.95 10.80 5.87
CA ASP A 38 8.64 10.88 6.50
C ASP A 38 8.01 12.26 6.28
N ILE A 39 6.83 12.29 5.67
CA ILE A 39 6.10 13.50 5.33
C ILE A 39 4.64 13.40 5.75
N LEU A 40 4.00 14.55 5.91
CA LEU A 40 2.55 14.64 6.07
C LEU A 40 1.92 14.94 4.71
N GLN A 41 0.89 14.16 4.36
CA GLN A 41 0.19 14.34 3.10
C GLN A 41 -1.31 14.45 3.33
N ALA A 42 -1.93 15.45 2.72
CA ALA A 42 -3.39 15.53 2.60
C ALA A 42 -3.82 14.64 1.41
N PRO A 43 -4.68 13.63 1.62
CA PRO A 43 -5.28 12.87 0.53
C PRO A 43 -5.99 13.80 -0.48
N PRO A 44 -6.20 13.37 -1.73
CA PRO A 44 -7.08 14.08 -2.65
C PRO A 44 -8.49 14.17 -2.06
N ALA A 45 -9.18 15.29 -2.25
CA ALA A 45 -10.58 15.45 -1.84
C ALA A 45 -11.46 14.34 -2.45
N TYR A 46 -11.19 13.97 -3.71
CA TYR A 46 -11.78 12.82 -4.40
C TYR A 46 -11.01 11.51 -4.12
N SER A 47 -10.91 11.09 -2.85
CA SER A 47 -10.33 9.80 -2.47
C SER A 47 -11.36 8.86 -1.83
N ALA A 48 -11.08 7.55 -1.84
CA ALA A 48 -11.92 6.52 -1.20
C ALA A 48 -11.80 6.51 0.34
N VAL A 49 -11.09 7.48 0.92
CA VAL A 49 -10.97 7.64 2.37
C VAL A 49 -12.35 7.95 2.92
N HIS A 50 -12.75 7.21 3.96
CA HIS A 50 -13.96 7.54 4.71
C HIS A 50 -13.63 8.67 5.68
N ILE A 51 -14.44 9.73 5.66
CA ILE A 51 -14.41 10.85 6.61
C ILE A 51 -15.76 10.80 7.32
N ASP A 52 -15.75 10.61 8.65
CA ASP A 52 -16.93 10.40 9.50
C ASP A 52 -17.93 9.35 8.99
N GLY A 53 -17.44 8.23 8.47
CA GLY A 53 -18.28 7.11 8.02
C GLY A 53 -18.83 7.21 6.59
N GLU A 54 -18.60 8.32 5.88
CA GLU A 54 -18.95 8.48 4.47
C GLU A 54 -17.69 8.66 3.60
N ARG A 55 -17.71 8.22 2.34
CA ARG A 55 -16.56 8.37 1.44
C ARG A 55 -16.36 9.85 1.09
N ALA A 56 -15.14 10.37 1.20
CA ALA A 56 -14.81 11.77 0.93
C ALA A 56 -15.31 12.26 -0.44
N TYR A 57 -15.21 11.40 -1.47
CA TYR A 57 -15.75 11.65 -2.82
C TYR A 57 -17.25 12.03 -2.84
N GLU A 58 -18.07 11.40 -2.00
CA GLU A 58 -19.53 11.61 -1.98
C GLU A 58 -19.91 12.96 -1.36
N ARG A 59 -19.09 13.49 -0.46
CA ARG A 59 -19.28 14.82 0.16
C ARG A 59 -18.84 15.94 -0.78
N VAL A 60 -17.70 15.76 -1.47
CA VAL A 60 -17.22 16.73 -2.47
C VAL A 60 -18.22 16.89 -3.62
N ARG A 61 -18.85 15.80 -4.09
CA ARG A 61 -19.93 15.86 -5.09
C ARG A 61 -21.17 16.64 -4.61
N ARG A 62 -21.40 16.72 -3.30
CA ARG A 62 -22.49 17.49 -2.70
C ARG A 62 -22.12 18.97 -2.48
N GLY A 63 -20.89 19.38 -2.82
CA GLY A 63 -20.41 20.75 -2.67
C GLY A 63 -19.96 21.10 -1.25
N GLU A 64 -19.74 20.10 -0.40
CA GLU A 64 -19.23 20.30 0.97
C GLU A 64 -17.71 20.51 0.95
N ASP A 65 -17.25 21.51 1.69
CA ASP A 65 -15.83 21.85 1.80
C ASP A 65 -15.13 20.88 2.76
N VAL A 66 -14.64 19.77 2.22
CA VAL A 66 -13.98 18.72 2.99
C VAL A 66 -12.48 18.97 2.94
N THR A 67 -11.93 19.53 4.03
CA THR A 67 -10.48 19.60 4.21
C THR A 67 -9.96 18.22 4.62
N PRO A 68 -9.17 17.52 3.78
CA PRO A 68 -8.68 16.19 4.13
C PRO A 68 -7.66 16.28 5.27
N GLU A 69 -7.83 15.46 6.31
CA GLU A 69 -6.85 15.36 7.39
C GLU A 69 -5.48 14.90 6.88
N LEU A 70 -4.42 15.53 7.39
CA LEU A 70 -3.04 15.13 7.10
C LEU A 70 -2.75 13.74 7.66
N ARG A 71 -2.12 12.90 6.83
CA ARG A 71 -1.71 11.54 7.22
C ARG A 71 -0.21 11.36 7.05
N PRO A 72 0.46 10.65 7.98
CA PRO A 72 1.87 10.34 7.83
C PRO A 72 2.05 9.31 6.71
N VAL A 73 3.01 9.58 5.83
CA VAL A 73 3.48 8.66 4.79
C VAL A 73 5.00 8.76 4.68
N CYS A 74 5.64 7.74 4.13
CA CYS A 74 7.09 7.72 3.94
C CYS A 74 7.41 7.56 2.45
N VAL A 75 8.20 8.48 1.89
CA VAL A 75 8.75 8.39 0.53
C VAL A 75 10.20 7.95 0.65
N ARG A 76 10.48 6.68 0.39
CA ARG A 76 11.81 6.07 0.53
C ARG A 76 12.77 6.48 -0.58
N ARG A 77 12.27 6.72 -1.79
CA ARG A 77 13.05 7.15 -2.95
C ARG A 77 12.19 8.02 -3.84
N LEU A 78 12.74 9.14 -4.27
CA LEU A 78 12.11 10.08 -5.20
C LEU A 78 13.16 10.61 -6.17
N GLU A 79 12.99 10.35 -7.46
CA GLU A 79 13.96 10.75 -8.49
C GLU A 79 13.28 11.35 -9.71
N LEU A 80 13.86 12.42 -10.24
CA LEU A 80 13.48 12.97 -11.54
C LEU A 80 14.07 12.11 -12.65
N GLN A 81 13.20 11.46 -13.42
CA GLN A 81 13.59 10.60 -14.55
C GLN A 81 13.60 11.39 -15.86
N SER A 82 12.67 12.33 -16.02
CA SER A 82 12.56 13.17 -17.21
C SER A 82 11.91 14.51 -16.88
N PHE A 83 12.25 15.55 -17.63
CA PHE A 83 11.52 16.82 -17.63
C PHE A 83 11.76 17.55 -18.95
N ASP A 84 10.67 17.87 -19.66
CA ASP A 84 10.70 18.51 -20.98
C ASP A 84 10.34 20.00 -20.96
N GLY A 85 10.19 20.58 -19.77
CA GLY A 85 9.74 21.96 -19.56
C GLY A 85 8.25 22.08 -19.22
N THR A 86 7.45 21.06 -19.53
CA THR A 86 6.00 21.02 -19.25
C THR A 86 5.58 19.82 -18.42
N GLU A 87 6.20 18.67 -18.66
CA GLU A 87 5.90 17.42 -17.98
C GLU A 87 7.16 16.82 -17.35
N ALA A 88 6.98 16.25 -16.16
CA ALA A 88 8.02 15.51 -15.43
C ALA A 88 7.63 14.05 -15.22
N GLY A 89 8.59 13.15 -15.45
CA GLY A 89 8.55 11.76 -15.03
C GLY A 89 9.28 11.59 -13.71
N LEU A 90 8.63 10.99 -12.71
CA LEU A 90 9.21 10.72 -11.40
C LEU A 90 9.21 9.21 -11.11
N LEU A 91 10.32 8.71 -10.56
CA LEU A 91 10.37 7.40 -9.92
C LEU A 91 10.09 7.58 -8.43
N VAL A 92 9.12 6.83 -7.90
CA VAL A 92 8.69 6.94 -6.50
C VAL A 92 8.65 5.56 -5.85
N HIS A 93 9.37 5.40 -4.74
CA HIS A 93 9.18 4.29 -3.79
C HIS A 93 8.62 4.86 -2.50
N CYS A 94 7.42 4.44 -2.10
CA CYS A 94 6.73 4.99 -0.94
C CYS A 94 6.06 3.91 -0.09
N SER A 95 5.59 4.30 1.10
CA SER A 95 4.78 3.45 1.98
C SER A 95 3.36 3.25 1.44
N LYS A 96 2.63 2.33 2.08
CA LYS A 96 1.17 2.24 1.89
C LYS A 96 0.51 3.57 2.23
N GLY A 97 -0.61 3.86 1.57
CA GLY A 97 -1.42 5.06 1.83
C GLY A 97 -0.91 6.35 1.19
N THR A 98 0.25 6.34 0.50
CA THR A 98 0.72 7.49 -0.26
C THR A 98 -0.13 7.71 -1.52
N TYR A 99 -0.65 8.92 -1.66
CA TYR A 99 -1.35 9.36 -2.86
C TYR A 99 -0.38 10.04 -3.82
N ILE A 100 -0.04 9.37 -4.92
CA ILE A 100 0.86 9.92 -5.95
C ILE A 100 0.29 11.20 -6.58
N ARG A 101 -1.04 11.31 -6.67
CA ARG A 101 -1.74 12.52 -7.12
C ARG A 101 -1.49 13.72 -6.19
N SER A 102 -1.64 13.52 -4.87
CA SER A 102 -1.30 14.55 -3.88
C SER A 102 0.18 14.91 -3.93
N LEU A 103 1.07 13.91 -4.04
CA LEU A 103 2.51 14.15 -4.13
C LEU A 103 2.86 15.05 -5.33
N ALA A 104 2.27 14.80 -6.50
CA ALA A 104 2.47 15.64 -7.68
C ALA A 104 1.97 17.09 -7.47
N ARG A 105 0.80 17.27 -6.86
CA ARG A 105 0.25 18.58 -6.49
C ARG A 105 1.20 19.32 -5.54
N ASP A 106 1.63 18.65 -4.47
CA ASP A 106 2.41 19.27 -3.40
C ASP A 106 3.82 19.64 -3.89
N ILE A 107 4.44 18.81 -4.73
CA ILE A 107 5.71 19.14 -5.43
C ILE A 107 5.53 20.39 -6.30
N ALA A 108 4.45 20.46 -7.09
CA ALA A 108 4.23 21.61 -7.96
C ALA A 108 3.98 22.90 -7.17
N LEU A 109 3.24 22.82 -6.07
CA LEU A 109 3.04 23.92 -5.13
C LEU A 109 4.37 24.45 -4.58
N ALA A 110 5.26 23.55 -4.16
CA ALA A 110 6.58 23.93 -3.67
C ALA A 110 7.45 24.62 -4.73
N CYS A 111 7.26 24.30 -6.01
CA CYS A 111 7.90 25.00 -7.13
C CYS A 111 7.25 26.35 -7.48
N GLY A 112 6.18 26.76 -6.80
CA GLY A 112 5.39 27.95 -7.17
C GLY A 112 4.53 27.76 -8.43
N SER A 113 4.22 26.51 -8.79
CA SER A 113 3.45 26.13 -9.96
C SER A 113 2.15 25.39 -9.56
N ARG A 114 1.51 24.76 -10.55
CA ARG A 114 0.33 23.90 -10.43
C ARG A 114 0.54 22.68 -11.31
N ALA A 115 0.03 21.54 -10.88
CA ALA A 115 0.13 20.31 -11.67
C ALA A 115 -0.99 19.32 -11.35
N HIS A 116 -1.13 18.34 -12.23
CA HIS A 116 -1.91 17.13 -12.02
C HIS A 116 -1.14 15.91 -12.56
N LEU A 117 -1.53 14.72 -12.14
CA LEU A 117 -0.90 13.47 -12.54
C LEU A 117 -1.51 13.00 -13.86
N VAL A 118 -0.75 13.01 -14.96
CA VAL A 118 -1.25 12.60 -16.28
C VAL A 118 -1.16 11.09 -16.56
N ALA A 119 -0.23 10.40 -15.90
CA ALA A 119 -0.02 8.97 -16.06
C ALA A 119 0.58 8.39 -14.78
N LEU A 120 0.23 7.14 -14.48
CA LEU A 120 0.76 6.39 -13.34
C LEU A 120 0.93 4.93 -13.73
N LYS A 121 2.13 4.39 -13.48
CA LYS A 121 2.43 2.98 -13.65
C LYS A 121 3.01 2.45 -12.34
N ARG A 122 2.26 1.59 -11.64
CA ARG A 122 2.76 0.91 -10.44
C ARG A 122 3.60 -0.28 -10.89
N THR A 123 4.90 -0.22 -10.63
CA THR A 123 5.87 -1.24 -11.09
C THR A 123 6.06 -2.39 -10.09
N PHE A 124 5.68 -2.20 -8.83
CA PHE A 124 5.67 -3.25 -7.82
C PHE A 124 4.73 -2.91 -6.65
N SER A 125 4.41 -3.92 -5.83
CA SER A 125 3.68 -3.79 -4.57
C SER A 125 4.10 -4.90 -3.61
N GLY A 126 4.84 -4.54 -2.55
CA GLY A 126 5.45 -5.56 -1.68
C GLY A 126 6.40 -6.45 -2.49
N PRO A 127 6.26 -7.79 -2.42
CA PRO A 127 7.08 -8.71 -3.21
C PRO A 127 6.60 -8.87 -4.67
N PHE A 128 5.44 -8.33 -5.06
CA PHE A 128 4.88 -8.53 -6.38
C PHE A 128 5.40 -7.50 -7.37
N LEU A 129 6.03 -7.94 -8.45
CA LEU A 129 6.50 -7.08 -9.54
C LEU A 129 5.48 -7.03 -10.67
N LEU A 130 5.51 -5.95 -11.44
CA LEU A 130 4.66 -5.80 -12.61
C LEU A 130 4.99 -6.81 -13.72
N GLU A 131 6.25 -7.23 -13.84
CA GLU A 131 6.67 -8.24 -14.83
C GLU A 131 6.05 -9.63 -14.58
N ASP A 132 5.64 -9.90 -13.34
CA ASP A 132 4.95 -11.14 -12.95
C ASP A 132 3.42 -11.01 -13.06
N ALA A 133 2.91 -9.82 -13.42
CA ALA A 133 1.48 -9.57 -13.46
C ALA A 133 0.83 -10.26 -14.67
N LEU A 134 -0.33 -10.86 -14.44
CA LEU A 134 -1.19 -11.36 -15.51
C LEU A 134 -2.15 -10.26 -15.96
N GLU A 135 -2.38 -10.19 -17.26
CA GLU A 135 -3.49 -9.41 -17.80
C GLU A 135 -4.83 -9.97 -17.29
N PRO A 136 -5.83 -9.13 -17.00
CA PRO A 136 -7.10 -9.58 -16.41
C PRO A 136 -7.78 -10.71 -17.20
N ASP A 137 -7.76 -10.64 -18.54
CA ASP A 137 -8.41 -11.62 -19.42
C ASP A 137 -7.61 -12.93 -19.54
N ALA A 138 -6.35 -12.95 -19.09
CA ALA A 138 -5.50 -14.14 -19.07
C ALA A 138 -5.49 -14.83 -17.69
N ALA A 139 -6.17 -14.25 -16.69
CA ALA A 139 -6.18 -14.77 -15.33
C ALA A 139 -7.10 -15.99 -15.20
N GLU A 140 -6.49 -17.17 -15.12
CA GLU A 140 -7.19 -18.45 -14.92
C GLU A 140 -6.89 -19.03 -13.53
N PRO A 141 -7.82 -19.76 -12.89
CA PRO A 141 -7.61 -20.32 -11.55
C PRO A 141 -6.36 -21.19 -11.40
N SER A 142 -5.96 -21.89 -12.47
CA SER A 142 -4.75 -22.73 -12.48
C SER A 142 -3.45 -21.95 -12.42
N LEU A 143 -3.47 -20.65 -12.71
CA LEU A 143 -2.32 -19.76 -12.66
C LEU A 143 -2.20 -19.04 -11.32
N LEU A 144 -3.19 -19.17 -10.43
CA LEU A 144 -3.17 -18.55 -9.12
C LEU A 144 -2.12 -19.23 -8.24
N GLN A 145 -1.18 -18.43 -7.75
CA GLN A 145 -0.22 -18.88 -6.76
C GLN A 145 -0.90 -19.02 -5.40
N THR A 146 -0.70 -20.15 -4.74
CA THR A 146 -1.06 -20.32 -3.33
C THR A 146 -0.03 -19.62 -2.44
N LEU A 147 -0.47 -19.09 -1.31
CA LEU A 147 0.46 -18.58 -0.31
C LEU A 147 1.31 -19.73 0.23
N ASP A 148 2.60 -19.70 -0.04
CA ASP A 148 3.59 -20.60 0.54
C ASP A 148 4.40 -19.90 1.65
N VAL A 149 5.32 -20.63 2.27
CA VAL A 149 6.18 -20.14 3.37
C VAL A 149 7.07 -18.97 2.90
N SER A 150 7.59 -19.05 1.68
CA SER A 150 8.51 -18.05 1.12
C SER A 150 7.79 -16.72 0.87
N LEU A 151 6.64 -16.79 0.20
CA LEU A 151 5.81 -15.63 -0.09
C LEU A 151 5.23 -15.02 1.19
N ALA A 152 4.82 -15.84 2.16
CA ALA A 152 4.38 -15.34 3.47
C ALA A 152 5.49 -14.54 4.19
N SER A 153 6.71 -15.07 4.21
CA SER A 153 7.87 -14.35 4.75
C SER A 153 8.16 -13.06 3.99
N ALA A 154 8.10 -13.08 2.66
CA ALA A 154 8.30 -11.91 1.80
C ALA A 154 7.21 -10.82 2.00
N LEU A 155 6.01 -11.22 2.43
CA LEU A 155 4.93 -10.32 2.85
C LEU A 155 5.12 -9.78 4.28
N GLY A 156 6.18 -10.17 4.98
CA GLY A 156 6.50 -9.76 6.34
C GLY A 156 5.76 -10.58 7.42
N LEU A 157 5.19 -11.73 7.06
CA LEU A 157 4.56 -12.63 8.04
C LEU A 157 5.63 -13.48 8.71
N GLN A 158 5.48 -13.68 10.02
CA GLN A 158 6.17 -14.79 10.67
C GLN A 158 5.57 -16.10 10.16
N THR A 159 6.38 -17.16 10.10
CA THR A 159 5.94 -18.45 9.59
C THR A 159 6.22 -19.57 10.59
N CYS A 160 5.33 -20.55 10.67
CA CYS A 160 5.50 -21.75 11.48
C CYS A 160 5.01 -22.96 10.70
N VAL A 161 5.79 -24.04 10.69
CA VAL A 161 5.44 -25.31 10.05
C VAL A 161 5.17 -26.34 11.13
N LEU A 162 3.96 -26.90 11.14
CA LEU A 162 3.51 -27.91 12.09
C LEU A 162 3.66 -29.32 11.53
N ASN A 163 4.04 -30.25 12.40
CA ASN A 163 3.89 -31.69 12.12
C ASN A 163 2.40 -32.08 12.02
N ASP A 164 2.11 -33.28 11.53
CA ASP A 164 0.73 -33.73 11.29
C ASP A 164 -0.16 -33.73 12.54
N ALA A 165 0.39 -34.10 13.70
CA ALA A 165 -0.36 -34.14 14.96
C ALA A 165 -0.74 -32.73 15.43
N ASP A 166 0.21 -31.81 15.40
CA ASP A 166 -0.01 -30.40 15.76
C ASP A 166 -0.89 -29.69 14.72
N ALA A 167 -0.74 -30.02 13.42
CA ALA A 167 -1.60 -29.50 12.36
C ALA A 167 -3.06 -29.92 12.55
N HIS A 168 -3.29 -31.20 12.91
CA HIS A 168 -4.63 -31.68 13.24
C HIS A 168 -5.18 -31.00 14.49
N ALA A 169 -4.37 -30.84 15.54
CA ALA A 169 -4.78 -30.14 16.76
C ALA A 169 -5.11 -28.66 16.50
N PHE A 170 -4.31 -27.99 15.66
CA PHE A 170 -4.53 -26.61 15.23
C PHE A 170 -5.86 -26.46 14.50
N ALA A 171 -6.13 -27.34 13.52
CA ALA A 171 -7.38 -27.32 12.75
C ALA A 171 -8.62 -27.53 13.63
N ASN A 172 -8.49 -28.29 14.73
CA ASN A 172 -9.55 -28.50 15.71
C ASN A 172 -9.61 -27.43 16.82
N GLY A 173 -8.84 -26.34 16.70
CA GLY A 173 -8.91 -25.20 17.61
C GLY A 173 -8.23 -25.41 18.96
N LEU A 174 -7.25 -26.31 19.05
CA LEU A 174 -6.43 -26.43 20.27
C LEU A 174 -5.83 -25.05 20.61
N PRO A 175 -5.88 -24.58 21.87
CA PRO A 175 -5.29 -23.30 22.24
C PRO A 175 -3.82 -23.21 21.80
N LEU A 176 -3.45 -22.14 21.09
CA LEU A 176 -2.12 -22.02 20.44
C LEU A 176 -0.95 -22.14 21.41
N ALA A 177 -1.12 -21.70 22.66
CA ALA A 177 -0.12 -21.88 23.73
C ALA A 177 0.16 -23.34 24.09
N ARG A 178 -0.69 -24.29 23.65
CA ARG A 178 -0.51 -25.74 23.86
C ARG A 178 0.13 -26.44 22.66
N ILE A 179 0.39 -25.72 21.57
CA ILE A 179 1.13 -26.22 20.41
C ILE A 179 2.57 -25.76 20.58
N ALA A 180 3.49 -26.68 20.90
CA ALA A 180 4.86 -26.36 21.30
C ALA A 180 5.57 -25.46 20.27
N ALA A 181 5.48 -25.82 18.99
CA ALA A 181 6.09 -25.07 17.89
C ALA A 181 5.61 -23.61 17.78
N ILE A 182 4.39 -23.29 18.27
CA ILE A 182 3.84 -21.93 18.26
C ILE A 182 4.17 -21.21 19.58
N ALA A 183 4.13 -21.93 20.70
CA ALA A 183 4.46 -21.39 22.02
C ALA A 183 5.94 -20.93 22.10
N GLU A 184 6.84 -21.64 21.41
CA GLU A 184 8.28 -21.36 21.39
C GLU A 184 8.68 -20.13 20.56
N LEU A 185 7.82 -19.61 19.68
CA LEU A 185 8.12 -18.44 18.84
C LEU A 185 8.33 -17.14 19.64
N GLY A 186 8.02 -17.12 20.93
CA GLY A 186 8.34 -16.01 21.83
C GLY A 186 7.54 -14.72 21.59
N ARG A 187 7.87 -13.67 22.36
CA ARG A 187 7.18 -12.36 22.35
C ARG A 187 7.09 -11.80 20.94
N ILE A 188 5.90 -11.34 20.59
CA ILE A 188 5.54 -10.89 19.26
C ILE A 188 5.42 -9.38 19.28
N ASP A 189 6.00 -8.71 18.29
CA ASP A 189 5.67 -7.31 18.02
C ASP A 189 4.16 -7.18 17.87
N ALA A 190 3.55 -6.16 18.49
CA ALA A 190 2.09 -6.04 18.64
C ALA A 190 1.32 -6.04 17.30
N ASP A 191 2.02 -5.79 16.19
CA ASP A 191 1.45 -5.61 14.85
C ASP A 191 1.78 -6.77 13.88
N GLY A 192 2.51 -7.80 14.32
CA GLY A 192 2.88 -8.94 13.46
C GLY A 192 1.73 -9.95 13.26
N ALA A 193 1.81 -10.77 12.22
CA ALA A 193 0.92 -11.92 12.03
C ALA A 193 1.74 -13.18 11.74
N LEU A 194 1.22 -14.33 12.18
CA LEU A 194 1.83 -15.65 11.99
C LEU A 194 1.02 -16.46 10.98
N ALA A 195 1.66 -16.83 9.88
CA ALA A 195 1.14 -17.82 8.95
C ALA A 195 1.57 -19.23 9.38
N VAL A 196 0.60 -20.10 9.62
CA VAL A 196 0.82 -21.47 10.08
C VAL A 196 0.60 -22.43 8.91
N PHE A 197 1.56 -23.30 8.67
CA PHE A 197 1.59 -24.25 7.55
C PHE A 197 1.71 -25.68 8.05
N SER A 198 1.26 -26.64 7.25
CA SER A 198 1.56 -28.06 7.41
C SER A 198 2.94 -28.42 6.86
N GLN A 199 3.48 -29.59 7.21
CA GLN A 199 4.69 -30.14 6.58
C GLN A 199 4.56 -30.29 5.05
N ALA A 200 3.35 -30.47 4.52
CA ALA A 200 3.08 -30.50 3.08
C ALA A 200 3.06 -29.10 2.42
N GLY A 201 3.38 -28.04 3.15
CA GLY A 201 3.43 -26.66 2.62
C GLY A 201 2.06 -25.98 2.49
N ARG A 202 0.96 -26.65 2.85
CA ARG A 202 -0.38 -26.05 2.86
C ARG A 202 -0.54 -25.05 4.00
N LEU A 203 -1.07 -23.86 3.72
CA LEU A 203 -1.49 -22.88 4.72
C LEU A 203 -2.68 -23.43 5.54
N LEU A 204 -2.53 -23.49 6.87
CA LEU A 204 -3.53 -23.98 7.82
C LEU A 204 -4.31 -22.84 8.47
N GLY A 205 -3.68 -21.69 8.68
CA GLY A 205 -4.34 -20.56 9.33
C GLY A 205 -3.43 -19.36 9.55
N ILE A 206 -4.04 -18.30 10.04
CA ILE A 206 -3.33 -17.09 10.50
C ILE A 206 -3.59 -16.91 12.00
N ALA A 207 -2.53 -16.64 12.74
CA ALA A 207 -2.60 -16.22 14.13
C ALA A 207 -2.09 -14.78 14.30
N GLN A 208 -2.53 -14.13 15.35
CA GLN A 208 -2.15 -12.77 15.70
C GLN A 208 -1.71 -12.67 17.16
N PRO A 209 -0.87 -11.68 17.51
CA PRO A 209 -0.49 -11.38 18.88
C PRO A 209 -1.69 -11.17 19.79
N SER A 210 -1.58 -11.68 21.00
CA SER A 210 -2.55 -11.47 22.07
C SER A 210 -1.87 -11.59 23.43
N ALA A 211 -1.66 -10.44 24.10
CA ALA A 211 -1.17 -10.36 25.48
C ALA A 211 0.04 -11.28 25.79
N GLY A 212 1.08 -11.25 24.95
CA GLY A 212 2.28 -12.08 25.11
C GLY A 212 2.14 -13.54 24.67
N SER A 213 1.06 -13.87 23.95
CA SER A 213 0.79 -15.17 23.34
C SER A 213 0.20 -14.99 21.93
N TRP A 214 -0.22 -16.09 21.30
CA TRP A 214 -0.93 -16.09 20.02
C TRP A 214 -2.41 -16.41 20.19
N ARG A 215 -3.26 -15.79 19.37
CA ARG A 215 -4.66 -16.20 19.20
C ARG A 215 -4.96 -16.46 17.72
N TYR A 216 -5.91 -17.36 17.45
CA TYR A 216 -6.41 -17.56 16.10
C TYR A 216 -6.99 -16.24 15.55
N ALA A 217 -6.58 -15.88 14.34
CA ALA A 217 -7.25 -14.88 13.53
C ALA A 217 -8.15 -15.57 12.50
N MET A 218 -7.66 -16.66 11.90
CA MET A 218 -8.38 -17.45 10.91
C MET A 218 -7.81 -18.88 10.88
N VAL A 219 -8.67 -19.86 10.64
CA VAL A 219 -8.29 -21.24 10.31
C VAL A 219 -8.87 -21.55 8.94
N PHE A 220 -8.06 -22.07 8.04
CA PHE A 220 -8.50 -22.53 6.73
C PHE A 220 -8.87 -24.00 6.83
N GLU A 221 -10.09 -24.35 6.40
CA GLU A 221 -10.49 -25.74 6.35
C GLU A 221 -9.62 -26.48 5.33
N GLY A 222 -9.09 -27.63 5.74
CA GLY A 222 -8.52 -28.56 4.79
C GLY A 222 -9.66 -29.13 3.96
N SER A 223 -9.68 -28.88 2.65
CA SER A 223 -10.42 -29.75 1.75
C SER A 223 -9.95 -31.18 2.02
N ALA A 224 -10.86 -31.99 2.56
CA ALA A 224 -10.67 -33.41 2.82
C ALA A 224 -10.36 -34.17 1.53
#